data_AF-A0A959VB96-F1
#
_entry.id   AF-A0A959VB96-F1
#
_cell.length_a   1.000
_cell.length_b   1.000
_cell.length_c   1.000
_cell.angle_alpha   90.00
_cell.angle_beta   90.00
_cell.angle_gamma   90.00
#
_symmetry.space_group_name_H-M   'P 1'
#
loop_
_entity.id
_entity.type
_entity.pdbx_description
1 polymer ?
#
loop_
_entity_poly.entity_id
_entity_poly.type
_entity_poly.pdbx_seq_one_letter_code
_entity_poly.pdbx_strand_id
1 'polypeptide(L)'
;MKRTFAFSMMILLIGLITISCKKDSDDDANNNNSQQFDAGNGKLTCKVDGVAFSANLEYCTLADETLNLGNFLENNAQLQYTPATVGTHQLNIGGQGTQSVLFLVLEDGRSLTATSGSITIDKLDGTTEGTFTATCMDVSSGASVAVTDGTFSANLF
;
A
#
# COMPACT_ATOMS: atom_id res chain seq x y z
N MET A 1 -38.21 -42.97 64.32
CA MET A 1 -39.22 -42.07 63.72
C MET A 1 -39.50 -42.54 62.29
N LYS A 2 -40.75 -42.97 62.04
CA LYS A 2 -41.34 -43.19 60.72
C LYS A 2 -42.11 -41.94 60.35
N ARG A 3 -42.11 -41.51 59.07
CA ARG A 3 -43.31 -40.96 58.38
C ARG A 3 -43.18 -41.15 56.86
N THR A 4 -43.94 -42.13 56.38
CA THR A 4 -44.47 -42.32 55.02
C THR A 4 -45.49 -41.22 54.69
N PHE A 5 -45.69 -40.91 53.39
CA PHE A 5 -46.92 -40.43 52.67
C PHE A 5 -46.44 -39.78 51.35
N ALA A 6 -46.47 -40.44 50.18
CA ALA A 6 -47.58 -40.80 49.27
C ALA A 6 -48.02 -39.66 48.31
N PHE A 7 -47.98 -39.98 47.01
CA PHE A 7 -48.84 -39.58 45.88
C PHE A 7 -49.20 -38.10 45.67
N SER A 8 -48.85 -37.52 44.51
CA SER A 8 -49.87 -37.24 43.49
C SER A 8 -49.25 -36.82 42.16
N MET A 9 -49.79 -37.43 41.11
CA MET A 9 -49.58 -37.23 39.69
C MET A 9 -50.31 -35.96 39.24
N MET A 10 -49.65 -35.07 38.50
CA MET A 10 -50.35 -34.19 37.57
C MET A 10 -49.46 -33.86 36.37
N ILE A 11 -49.78 -34.55 35.28
CA ILE A 11 -49.35 -34.24 33.93
C ILE A 11 -49.93 -32.87 33.58
N LEU A 12 -49.07 -31.89 33.26
CA LEU A 12 -49.47 -30.71 32.51
C LEU A 12 -48.75 -30.74 31.16
N LEU A 13 -49.50 -31.20 30.17
CA LEU A 13 -49.15 -31.15 28.76
C LEU A 13 -49.27 -29.69 28.30
N ILE A 14 -48.15 -29.01 28.09
CA ILE A 14 -48.13 -27.78 27.28
C ILE A 14 -47.05 -27.99 26.22
N GLY A 15 -47.53 -28.23 25.00
CA GLY A 15 -46.71 -28.22 23.80
C GLY A 15 -46.09 -26.83 23.62
N LEU A 16 -44.77 -26.81 23.56
CA LEU A 16 -44.00 -25.69 23.05
C LEU A 16 -43.23 -26.24 21.86
N ILE A 17 -43.87 -26.08 20.70
CA ILE A 17 -43.28 -25.68 19.43
C ILE A 17 -41.75 -25.71 19.51
N THR A 18 -41.14 -26.79 19.02
CA THR A 18 -39.75 -26.72 18.58
C THR A 18 -39.75 -25.71 17.45
N ILE A 19 -39.46 -24.46 17.77
CA ILE A 19 -38.89 -23.51 16.85
C ILE A 19 -37.72 -24.29 16.25
N SER A 20 -37.86 -24.69 14.97
CA SER A 20 -36.69 -24.85 14.14
C SER A 20 -35.98 -23.52 14.28
N CYS A 21 -34.98 -23.46 15.17
CA CYS A 21 -33.80 -22.72 14.82
C CYS A 21 -33.42 -23.35 13.49
N LYS A 22 -33.81 -22.68 12.40
CA LYS A 22 -32.92 -22.53 11.27
C LYS A 22 -31.61 -22.23 11.97
N LYS A 23 -30.74 -23.24 11.99
CA LYS A 23 -29.31 -22.97 12.08
C LYS A 23 -29.17 -21.92 11.01
N ASP A 24 -29.12 -20.65 11.41
CA ASP A 24 -28.45 -19.66 10.61
C ASP A 24 -27.14 -20.39 10.35
N SER A 25 -27.01 -20.83 9.09
CA SER A 25 -25.69 -21.00 8.59
C SER A 25 -25.08 -19.65 8.90
N ASP A 26 -24.26 -19.62 9.94
CA ASP A 26 -23.08 -18.79 9.99
C ASP A 26 -22.26 -19.20 8.76
N ASP A 27 -22.82 -18.93 7.57
CA ASP A 27 -22.10 -18.30 6.50
C ASP A 27 -21.77 -16.95 7.12
N ASP A 28 -20.77 -16.96 8.01
CA ASP A 28 -19.78 -15.91 8.11
C ASP A 28 -19.29 -15.76 6.67
N ALA A 29 -20.08 -15.06 5.87
CA ALA A 29 -19.66 -14.36 4.70
C ALA A 29 -18.55 -13.50 5.28
N ASN A 30 -17.34 -14.04 5.13
CA ASN A 30 -16.12 -13.44 5.54
C ASN A 30 -16.08 -12.14 4.74
N ASN A 31 -16.71 -11.12 5.32
CA ASN A 31 -16.71 -9.75 4.87
C ASN A 31 -15.32 -9.26 5.25
N ASN A 32 -14.31 -9.88 4.63
CA ASN A 32 -13.14 -9.21 4.14
C ASN A 32 -13.70 -8.13 3.22
N ASN A 33 -14.18 -7.05 3.85
CA ASN A 33 -14.11 -5.73 3.30
C ASN A 33 -12.60 -5.45 3.17
N SER A 34 -11.94 -6.17 2.26
CA SER A 34 -10.79 -5.64 1.57
C SER A 34 -11.39 -4.40 0.93
N GLN A 35 -11.25 -3.28 1.63
CA GLN A 35 -11.30 -1.97 1.04
C GLN A 35 -10.25 -2.05 -0.07
N GLN A 36 -10.70 -2.49 -1.23
CA GLN A 36 -9.91 -2.45 -2.44
C GLN A 36 -9.82 -0.96 -2.71
N PHE A 37 -8.75 -0.36 -2.20
CA PHE A 37 -8.42 0.99 -2.55
C PHE A 37 -8.27 0.97 -4.07
N ASP A 38 -9.08 1.75 -4.78
CA ASP A 38 -8.89 2.03 -6.20
C ASP A 38 -7.58 2.81 -6.31
N ALA A 39 -6.46 2.09 -6.24
CA ALA A 39 -5.15 2.63 -6.51
C ALA A 39 -4.96 2.57 -8.02
N GLY A 40 -4.55 3.70 -8.60
CA GLY A 40 -4.23 3.73 -10.00
C GLY A 40 -2.91 3.01 -10.30
N ASN A 41 -2.57 2.96 -11.58
CA ASN A 41 -1.35 2.35 -12.08
C ASN A 41 -0.50 3.39 -12.81
N GLY A 42 0.76 3.05 -13.01
CA GLY A 42 1.70 3.95 -13.66
C GLY A 42 2.97 3.26 -14.12
N LYS A 43 3.93 4.08 -14.50
CA LYS A 43 5.26 3.67 -14.92
C LYS A 43 6.29 4.64 -14.38
N LEU A 44 7.42 4.11 -13.95
CA LEU A 44 8.62 4.86 -13.61
C LEU A 44 9.78 4.36 -14.48
N THR A 45 10.56 5.26 -15.04
CA THR A 45 11.79 4.92 -15.78
C THR A 45 12.93 5.82 -15.33
N CYS A 46 14.16 5.34 -15.43
CA CYS A 46 15.35 6.14 -15.17
C CYS A 46 16.59 5.48 -15.78
N LYS A 47 17.76 6.07 -15.54
CA LYS A 47 19.06 5.43 -15.74
C LYS A 47 19.78 5.30 -14.40
N VAL A 48 20.23 4.10 -14.09
CA VAL A 48 21.06 3.76 -12.94
C VAL A 48 22.49 3.53 -13.44
N ASP A 49 23.43 4.41 -13.08
CA ASP A 49 24.79 4.44 -13.63
C ASP A 49 24.82 4.40 -15.18
N GLY A 50 23.85 5.08 -15.81
CA GLY A 50 23.69 5.13 -17.26
C GLY A 50 22.95 3.95 -17.88
N VAL A 51 22.65 2.89 -17.12
CA VAL A 51 21.88 1.72 -17.58
C VAL A 51 20.39 1.98 -17.40
N ALA A 52 19.59 1.70 -18.43
CA ALA A 52 18.15 1.91 -18.38
C ALA A 52 17.47 1.01 -17.33
N PHE A 53 16.57 1.60 -16.56
CA PHE A 53 15.69 0.94 -15.60
C PHE A 53 14.23 1.33 -15.88
N SER A 54 13.32 0.39 -15.70
CA SER A 54 11.88 0.62 -15.85
C SER A 54 11.11 -0.26 -14.88
N ALA A 55 10.13 0.33 -14.20
CA ALA A 55 9.19 -0.37 -13.34
C ALA A 55 7.75 0.03 -13.72
N ASN A 56 6.86 -0.96 -13.79
CA ASN A 56 5.42 -0.70 -13.75
C ASN A 56 5.03 -0.48 -12.29
N LEU A 57 4.09 0.43 -12.07
CA LEU A 57 3.60 0.80 -10.75
C LEU A 57 2.15 0.34 -10.62
N GLU A 58 1.85 -0.42 -9.58
CA GLU A 58 0.53 -1.01 -9.34
C GLU A 58 -0.25 -0.29 -8.22
N TYR A 59 0.45 0.56 -7.46
CA TYR A 59 -0.11 1.32 -6.35
C TYR A 59 0.26 2.79 -6.52
N CYS A 60 -0.59 3.52 -7.24
CA CYS A 60 -0.44 4.94 -7.46
C CYS A 60 -1.61 5.68 -6.83
N THR A 61 -1.34 6.55 -5.86
CA THR A 61 -2.37 7.32 -5.16
C THR A 61 -1.84 8.66 -4.67
N LEU A 62 -2.75 9.63 -4.53
CA LEU A 62 -2.50 10.87 -3.82
C LEU A 62 -3.40 10.89 -2.59
N ALA A 63 -2.81 10.77 -1.41
CA ALA A 63 -3.52 10.75 -0.14
C ALA A 63 -2.79 11.64 0.87
N ASP A 64 -3.52 12.49 1.60
CA ASP A 64 -2.97 13.40 2.60
C ASP A 64 -1.75 14.19 2.07
N GLU A 65 -1.91 14.80 0.90
CA GLU A 65 -0.86 15.55 0.18
C GLU A 65 0.39 14.73 -0.16
N THR A 66 0.33 13.40 -0.06
CA THR A 66 1.44 12.51 -0.33
C THR A 66 1.21 11.78 -1.63
N LEU A 67 2.10 12.01 -2.58
CA LEU A 67 2.15 11.23 -3.80
C LEU A 67 2.84 9.91 -3.49
N ASN A 68 2.11 8.81 -3.60
CA ASN A 68 2.61 7.46 -3.42
C ASN A 68 2.57 6.73 -4.75
N LEU A 69 3.74 6.36 -5.27
CA LEU A 69 3.91 5.61 -6.52
C LEU A 69 4.72 4.36 -6.21
N GLY A 70 4.16 3.16 -6.38
CA GLY A 70 4.90 1.94 -6.05
C GLY A 70 4.44 0.66 -6.72
N ASN A 71 5.25 -0.40 -6.62
CA ASN A 71 4.86 -1.79 -6.92
C ASN A 71 5.37 -2.74 -5.82
N PHE A 72 4.79 -3.93 -5.69
CA PHE A 72 5.26 -4.99 -4.78
C PHE A 72 5.79 -6.24 -5.52
N LEU A 73 6.13 -6.12 -6.81
CA LEU A 73 6.62 -7.21 -7.68
C LEU A 73 8.13 -7.11 -7.96
N GLU A 74 8.65 -7.99 -8.82
CA GLU A 74 10.06 -7.98 -9.26
C GLU A 74 10.42 -6.62 -9.92
N ASN A 75 11.62 -6.11 -9.61
CA ASN A 75 12.08 -4.75 -9.91
C ASN A 75 11.26 -3.63 -9.23
N ASN A 76 10.96 -3.83 -7.95
CA ASN A 76 10.23 -2.90 -7.10
C ASN A 76 10.80 -1.48 -7.22
N ALA A 77 9.92 -0.53 -7.54
CA ALA A 77 10.21 0.89 -7.43
C ALA A 77 9.18 1.52 -6.51
N GLN A 78 9.63 2.38 -5.62
CA GLN A 78 8.79 3.25 -4.81
C GLN A 78 9.28 4.69 -4.93
N LEU A 79 8.37 5.60 -5.25
CA LEU A 79 8.55 7.04 -5.15
C LEU A 79 7.45 7.59 -4.25
N GLN A 80 7.83 8.17 -3.11
CA GLN A 80 6.94 8.87 -2.20
C GLN A 80 7.41 10.32 -2.06
N TYR A 81 6.48 11.26 -2.17
CA TYR A 81 6.81 12.67 -2.04
C TYR A 81 5.70 13.47 -1.35
N THR A 82 6.09 14.22 -0.32
CA THR A 82 5.19 15.03 0.52
C THR A 82 5.84 16.38 0.84
N PRO A 83 5.12 17.51 0.72
CA PRO A 83 3.80 17.65 0.11
C PRO A 83 3.88 17.64 -1.43
N ALA A 84 3.04 16.83 -2.07
CA ALA A 84 2.93 16.73 -3.51
C ALA A 84 2.29 18.00 -4.07
N THR A 85 3.11 18.80 -4.75
CA THR A 85 2.70 20.06 -5.38
C THR A 85 3.43 20.21 -6.70
N VAL A 86 2.74 20.75 -7.72
CA VAL A 86 3.35 21.03 -9.04
C VAL A 86 4.54 21.96 -8.87
N GLY A 87 5.63 21.64 -9.56
CA GLY A 87 6.90 22.37 -9.50
C GLY A 87 8.09 21.46 -9.22
N THR A 88 9.28 22.07 -9.16
CA THR A 88 10.55 21.40 -8.88
C THR A 88 10.95 21.59 -7.43
N HIS A 89 11.30 20.48 -6.78
CA HIS A 89 11.62 20.43 -5.35
C HIS A 89 12.84 19.56 -5.09
N GLN A 90 13.53 19.82 -3.98
CA GLN A 90 14.58 18.94 -3.49
C GLN A 90 13.97 17.78 -2.70
N LEU A 91 14.52 16.58 -2.86
CA LEU A 91 14.12 15.43 -2.06
C LEU A 91 14.58 15.64 -0.62
N ASN A 92 13.64 15.61 0.33
CA ASN A 92 13.94 15.64 1.75
C ASN A 92 14.01 14.19 2.28
N ILE A 93 15.22 13.63 2.33
CA ILE A 93 15.44 12.27 2.80
C ILE A 93 15.85 12.30 4.28
N GLY A 94 15.09 11.61 5.14
CA GLY A 94 15.43 11.44 6.56
C GLY A 94 15.10 12.63 7.48
N GLY A 95 14.41 13.66 6.98
CA GLY A 95 13.89 14.76 7.79
C GLY A 95 12.64 14.38 8.59
N GLN A 96 12.34 15.17 9.65
CA GLN A 96 11.04 15.09 10.32
C GLN A 96 9.98 15.89 9.55
N GLY A 97 8.76 15.38 9.43
CA GLY A 97 7.62 16.06 8.81
C GLY A 97 7.44 15.69 7.33
N THR A 98 8.28 16.23 6.45
CA THR A 98 8.22 15.91 5.01
C THR A 98 9.19 14.78 4.69
N GLN A 99 8.67 13.66 4.19
CA GLN A 99 9.47 12.51 3.82
C GLN A 99 9.38 12.27 2.32
N SER A 100 10.54 12.36 1.66
CA SER A 100 10.71 11.83 0.32
C SER A 100 11.30 10.43 0.43
N VAL A 101 10.78 9.50 -0.37
CA VAL A 101 11.35 8.15 -0.53
C VAL A 101 11.56 7.93 -2.02
N LEU A 102 12.76 7.48 -2.39
CA LEU A 102 12.99 6.83 -3.66
C LEU A 102 13.74 5.54 -3.36
N PHE A 103 13.10 4.42 -3.67
CA PHE A 103 13.64 3.09 -3.48
C PHE A 103 13.53 2.30 -4.78
N LEU A 104 14.63 1.66 -5.20
CA LEU A 104 14.69 0.87 -6.43
C LEU A 104 15.33 -0.48 -6.13
N VAL A 105 14.69 -1.56 -6.53
CA VAL A 105 15.27 -2.91 -6.59
C VAL A 105 15.60 -3.20 -8.04
N LEU A 106 16.86 -3.48 -8.32
CA LEU A 106 17.33 -3.76 -9.67
C LEU A 106 17.26 -5.27 -9.97
N GLU A 107 17.31 -5.64 -11.25
CA GLU A 107 17.34 -7.04 -11.70
C GLU A 107 18.55 -7.82 -11.15
N ASP A 108 19.65 -7.12 -10.89
CA ASP A 108 20.86 -7.70 -10.27
C ASP A 108 20.71 -7.94 -8.75
N GLY A 109 19.55 -7.61 -8.18
CA GLY A 109 19.23 -7.77 -6.77
C GLY A 109 19.69 -6.62 -5.87
N ARG A 110 20.40 -5.62 -6.40
CA ARG A 110 20.75 -4.44 -5.61
C ARG A 110 19.50 -3.65 -5.22
N SER A 111 19.51 -3.16 -3.99
CA SER A 111 18.51 -2.23 -3.47
C SER A 111 19.15 -0.86 -3.31
N LEU A 112 18.57 0.15 -3.95
CA LEU A 112 19.05 1.52 -3.91
C LEU A 112 18.06 2.38 -3.13
N THR A 113 18.57 3.25 -2.26
CA THR A 113 17.76 4.28 -1.60
C THR A 113 18.35 5.65 -1.89
N ALA A 114 17.51 6.64 -2.23
CA ALA A 114 17.99 7.99 -2.44
C ALA A 114 18.58 8.58 -1.15
N THR A 115 19.64 9.36 -1.32
CA THR A 115 20.28 10.16 -0.26
C THR A 115 20.15 11.65 -0.51
N SER A 116 19.99 12.04 -1.77
CA SER A 116 19.70 13.40 -2.21
C SER A 116 19.12 13.36 -3.62
N GLY A 117 18.54 14.48 -4.08
CA GLY A 117 18.04 14.58 -5.43
C GLY A 117 16.98 15.67 -5.57
N SER A 118 16.30 15.65 -6.71
CA SER A 118 15.18 16.53 -6.99
C SER A 118 14.08 15.79 -7.71
N ILE A 119 12.86 16.26 -7.52
CA ILE A 119 11.67 15.83 -8.24
C ILE A 119 11.01 17.06 -8.87
N THR A 120 10.50 16.90 -10.08
CA THR A 120 9.59 17.85 -10.71
C THR A 120 8.26 17.14 -10.92
N ILE A 121 7.19 17.72 -10.38
CA ILE A 121 5.82 17.29 -10.65
C ILE A 121 5.26 18.27 -11.67
N ASP A 122 4.99 17.81 -12.88
CA ASP A 122 4.48 18.64 -13.98
C ASP A 122 2.95 18.69 -13.98
N LYS A 123 2.31 17.59 -13.55
CA LYS A 123 0.85 17.45 -13.47
C LYS A 123 0.43 16.78 -12.17
N LEU A 124 -0.65 17.24 -11.56
CA LEU A 124 -1.25 16.62 -10.37
C LEU A 124 -2.76 16.91 -10.32
N ASP A 125 -3.52 16.22 -11.17
CA ASP A 125 -4.98 16.31 -11.26
C ASP A 125 -5.52 15.07 -11.98
N GLY A 126 -6.14 14.13 -11.27
CA GLY A 126 -6.55 12.84 -11.86
C GLY A 126 -5.41 11.84 -12.05
N THR A 127 -4.31 12.39 -12.52
CA THR A 127 -3.10 11.76 -13.02
C THR A 127 -1.93 12.58 -12.52
N THR A 128 -0.76 11.96 -12.49
CA THR A 128 0.50 12.63 -12.22
C THR A 128 1.50 12.29 -13.29
N GLU A 129 2.36 13.26 -13.61
CA GLU A 129 3.54 13.02 -14.43
C GLU A 129 4.65 13.97 -14.00
N GLY A 130 5.89 13.56 -14.25
CA GLY A 130 7.02 14.35 -13.85
C GLY A 130 8.36 13.67 -14.07
N THR A 131 9.38 14.32 -13.53
CA THR A 131 10.78 13.89 -13.65
C THR A 131 11.47 13.84 -12.30
N PHE A 132 12.56 13.10 -12.21
CA PHE A 132 13.40 13.09 -11.02
C PHE A 132 14.86 12.76 -11.35
N THR A 133 15.74 13.17 -10.45
CA THR A 133 17.15 12.76 -10.42
C THR A 133 17.54 12.53 -8.98
N ALA A 134 18.41 11.56 -8.72
CA ALA A 134 18.87 11.29 -7.36
C ALA A 134 20.30 10.80 -7.33
N THR A 135 20.97 11.06 -6.20
CA THR A 135 22.11 10.24 -5.78
C THR A 135 21.58 9.22 -4.80
N CYS A 136 21.74 7.94 -5.13
CA CYS A 136 21.34 6.83 -4.29
C CYS A 136 22.54 6.19 -3.60
N MET A 137 22.25 5.42 -2.56
CA MET A 137 23.17 4.51 -1.91
C MET A 137 22.68 3.08 -2.15
N ASP A 138 23.57 2.20 -2.60
CA ASP A 138 23.34 0.76 -2.54
C ASP A 138 23.33 0.32 -1.07
N VAL A 139 22.21 -0.23 -0.64
CA VAL A 139 21.96 -0.62 0.77
C VAL A 139 22.94 -1.69 1.24
N SER A 140 23.41 -2.56 0.34
CA SER A 140 24.31 -3.67 0.69
C SER A 140 25.76 -3.23 0.82
N SER A 141 26.22 -2.36 -0.08
CA SER A 141 27.63 -1.98 -0.20
C SER A 141 27.96 -0.59 0.34
N GLY A 142 26.95 0.26 0.55
CA GLY A 142 27.12 1.67 0.87
C GLY A 142 27.63 2.52 -0.30
N ALA A 143 27.79 1.93 -1.50
CA ALA A 143 28.30 2.64 -2.66
C ALA A 143 27.30 3.70 -3.14
N SER A 144 27.82 4.86 -3.55
CA SER A 144 27.03 5.90 -4.18
C SER A 144 26.75 5.54 -5.64
N VAL A 145 25.50 5.70 -6.06
CA VAL A 145 24.98 5.34 -7.38
C VAL A 145 24.19 6.52 -7.95
N ALA A 146 24.47 6.89 -9.20
CA ALA A 146 23.77 8.00 -9.84
C ALA A 146 22.47 7.51 -10.50
N VAL A 147 21.35 8.15 -10.17
CA VAL A 147 20.05 7.95 -10.83
C VAL A 147 19.70 9.20 -11.61
N THR A 148 19.64 9.05 -12.93
CA THR A 148 19.48 10.16 -13.89
C THR A 148 18.32 9.87 -14.84
N ASP A 149 17.89 10.89 -15.60
CA ASP A 149 16.82 10.78 -16.59
C ASP A 149 15.53 10.11 -16.05
N GLY A 150 15.23 10.35 -14.78
CA GLY A 150 14.07 9.76 -14.12
C GLY A 150 12.78 10.40 -14.62
N THR A 151 11.80 9.58 -14.95
CA THR A 151 10.43 10.00 -15.30
C THR A 151 9.42 9.11 -14.59
N PHE A 152 8.25 9.68 -14.27
CA PHE A 152 7.10 8.92 -13.82
C PHE A 152 5.82 9.44 -14.49
N SER A 153 4.85 8.54 -14.68
CA SER A 153 3.50 8.88 -15.10
C SER A 153 2.54 7.86 -14.49
N ALA A 154 1.42 8.32 -13.92
CA ALA A 154 0.44 7.44 -13.30
C ALA A 154 -0.97 8.02 -13.30
N ASN A 155 -1.96 7.14 -13.32
CA ASN A 155 -3.31 7.42 -12.84
C ASN A 155 -3.33 7.28 -11.32
N LEU A 156 -4.06 8.12 -10.59
CA LEU A 156 -4.04 8.13 -9.12
C LEU A 156 -5.24 7.42 -8.47
N PHE A 157 -6.16 6.91 -9.30
CA PHE A 157 -7.40 6.21 -8.96
C PHE A 157 -7.90 5.43 -10.18
#